data_AF-A0A6P0SIU7-F1
#
_entry.id   AF-A0A6P0SIU7-F1
#
_cell.length_a   1.000
_cell.length_b   1.000
_cell.length_c   1.000
_cell.angle_alpha   90.00
_cell.angle_beta   90.00
_cell.angle_gamma   90.00
#
_symmetry.space_group_name_H-M   'P 1'
#
loop_
_entity.id
_entity.type
_entity.pdbx_description
1 polymer ?
#
loop_
_entity_poly.entity_id
_entity_poly.type
_entity_poly.pdbx_seq_one_letter_code
_entity_poly.pdbx_strand_id
1 'polypeptide(L)'
;MKIPLAWLQLSHEKMRLLVALAGIAFADILMFMQMGFRDALFESNVTLHNSLQGDIFLISPQSQATIAMKSFPSRRLYQSIAFDGVKSIRGIYMDYALWKNPQTSESRNVLVIGFNPTDNVFNLSGVTSNLDTIK
;
A
#
# COMPACT_ATOMS: atom_id res chain seq x y z
N MET A 1 31.35 38.29 -26.36
CA MET A 1 30.50 38.16 -25.17
C MET A 1 29.11 38.67 -25.53
N LYS A 2 28.12 37.78 -25.69
CA LYS A 2 26.74 38.20 -25.93
C LYS A 2 26.24 38.86 -24.65
N ILE A 3 26.10 40.18 -24.65
CA ILE A 3 25.38 40.89 -23.59
C ILE A 3 24.02 40.19 -23.47
N PRO A 4 23.65 39.64 -22.30
CA PRO A 4 22.44 38.83 -22.19
C PRO A 4 21.23 39.76 -22.22
N LEU A 5 20.84 40.17 -23.42
CA LEU A 5 19.73 41.08 -23.69
C LEU A 5 18.43 40.53 -23.06
N ALA A 6 18.25 39.21 -23.09
CA ALA A 6 17.13 38.52 -22.46
C ALA A 6 17.09 38.70 -20.94
N TRP A 7 18.25 38.67 -20.27
CA TRP A 7 18.33 38.88 -18.83
C TRP A 7 18.04 40.33 -18.45
N LEU A 8 18.57 41.29 -19.21
CA LEU A 8 18.26 42.70 -19.01
C LEU A 8 16.76 42.99 -19.21
N GLN A 9 16.13 42.40 -20.23
CA GLN A 9 14.69 42.53 -20.47
C GLN A 9 13.83 41.93 -19.34
N LEU A 10 14.21 40.76 -18.81
CA LEU A 10 13.53 40.12 -17.67
C LEU A 10 13.66 40.95 -16.38
N SER A 11 14.82 41.57 -16.15
CA SER A 11 15.10 42.34 -14.93
C SER A 11 14.51 43.75 -14.91
N HIS A 12 14.05 44.27 -16.06
CA HIS A 12 13.48 45.61 -16.19
C HIS A 12 12.10 45.72 -15.49
N GLU A 13 11.29 44.67 -15.62
CA GLU A 13 9.92 44.56 -15.11
C GLU A 13 9.86 43.52 -13.98
N LYS A 14 10.52 43.81 -12.85
CA LYS A 14 10.71 42.87 -11.73
C LYS A 14 9.40 42.32 -11.18
N MET A 15 8.34 43.14 -11.13
CA MET A 15 7.02 42.70 -10.65
C MET A 15 6.36 41.70 -11.61
N ARG A 16 6.43 41.96 -12.92
CA ARG A 16 5.88 41.05 -13.94
C ARG A 16 6.64 39.73 -13.97
N LEU A 17 7.96 39.77 -13.81
CA LEU A 17 8.80 38.59 -13.66
C LEU A 17 8.39 37.74 -12.45
N LEU A 18 8.22 38.37 -11.28
CA LEU A 18 7.84 37.68 -10.05
C LEU A 18 6.48 37.01 -10.16
N VAL A 19 5.48 37.68 -10.74
CA VAL A 19 4.15 37.09 -10.96
C VAL A 19 4.22 35.90 -11.93
N ALA A 20 4.99 36.01 -13.01
CA ALA A 20 5.16 34.91 -13.97
C ALA A 20 5.86 33.70 -13.32
N LEU A 21 6.94 33.93 -12.56
CA LEU A 21 7.63 32.88 -11.80
C LEU A 21 6.72 32.23 -10.77
N ALA A 22 5.94 33.01 -10.03
CA ALA A 22 4.99 32.49 -9.04
C ALA A 22 3.93 31.60 -9.70
N GLY A 23 3.42 31.98 -10.88
CA GLY A 23 2.46 31.17 -11.64
C GLY A 23 3.03 29.82 -12.09
N ILE A 24 4.25 29.82 -12.64
CA ILE A 24 4.92 28.59 -13.08
C ILE A 24 5.25 27.70 -11.86
N ALA A 25 5.83 28.28 -10.82
CA ALA A 25 6.17 27.55 -9.59
C ALA A 25 4.92 26.95 -8.92
N PHE A 26 3.80 27.68 -8.92
CA PHE A 26 2.54 27.16 -8.41
C PHE A 26 2.03 25.97 -9.22
N ALA A 27 2.08 26.05 -10.56
CA ALA A 27 1.69 24.94 -11.42
C ALA A 27 2.57 23.70 -11.18
N ASP A 28 3.89 23.88 -11.05
CA ASP A 28 4.83 22.79 -10.78
C ASP A 28 4.55 22.13 -9.41
N ILE A 29 4.30 22.93 -8.37
CA ILE A 29 3.94 22.41 -7.03
C ILE A 29 2.65 21.58 -7.12
N LEU A 30 1.64 22.05 -7.85
CA LEU A 30 0.39 21.30 -8.02
C LEU A 30 0.63 19.98 -8.76
N MET A 31 1.46 19.97 -9.81
CA MET A 31 1.80 18.74 -10.52
C MET A 31 2.55 17.75 -9.62
N PHE A 32 3.52 18.23 -8.84
CA PHE A 32 4.24 17.38 -7.88
C PHE A 32 3.34 16.84 -6.78
N MET A 33 2.42 17.65 -6.27
CA MET A 33 1.45 17.21 -5.26
C MET A 33 0.57 16.08 -5.81
N GLN A 34 0.06 16.24 -7.04
CA GLN A 34 -0.76 15.22 -7.68
C GLN A 34 0.02 13.91 -7.92
N MET A 35 1.26 14.00 -8.38
CA MET A 35 2.13 12.82 -8.55
C MET A 35 2.45 12.16 -7.21
N GLY A 36 2.81 12.94 -6.18
CA GLY A 36 3.11 12.44 -4.85
C GLY A 36 1.92 11.73 -4.20
N PHE A 37 0.71 12.27 -4.34
CA PHE A 37 -0.50 11.59 -3.88
C PHE A 37 -0.77 10.28 -4.62
N ARG A 38 -0.58 10.26 -5.95
CA ARG A 38 -0.73 9.04 -6.73
C ARG A 38 0.24 7.96 -6.26
N ASP A 39 1.50 8.32 -6.10
CA ASP A 39 2.55 7.38 -5.74
C ASP A 39 2.36 6.87 -4.30
N ALA A 40 2.00 7.74 -3.36
CA ALA A 40 1.69 7.35 -1.98
C ALA A 40 0.46 6.42 -1.89
N LEU A 41 -0.60 6.71 -2.66
CA LEU A 41 -1.77 5.82 -2.74
C LEU A 41 -1.43 4.48 -3.38
N PHE A 42 -0.58 4.47 -4.40
CA PHE A 42 -0.14 3.24 -5.05
C PHE A 42 0.70 2.38 -4.09
N GLU A 43 1.72 2.99 -3.46
CA GLU A 43 2.57 2.31 -2.50
C GLU A 43 1.75 1.73 -1.33
N SER A 44 0.81 2.50 -0.78
CA SER A 44 -0.06 2.05 0.31
C SER A 44 -0.94 0.84 -0.08
N ASN A 45 -1.42 0.76 -1.32
CA ASN A 45 -2.25 -0.37 -1.77
C ASN A 45 -1.42 -1.63 -2.08
N VAL A 46 -0.19 -1.46 -2.56
CA VAL A 46 0.66 -2.58 -2.95
C VAL A 46 1.50 -3.11 -1.78
N THR A 47 1.74 -2.32 -0.74
CA THR A 47 2.53 -2.72 0.44
C THR A 47 2.10 -4.06 1.04
N LEU A 48 0.79 -4.27 1.25
CA LEU A 48 0.27 -5.53 1.79
C LEU A 48 0.56 -6.71 0.85
N HIS A 49 0.33 -6.53 -0.45
CA HIS A 49 0.57 -7.56 -1.46
C HIS A 49 2.06 -7.90 -1.61
N ASN A 50 2.94 -6.88 -1.59
CA ASN A 50 4.39 -7.04 -1.64
C ASN A 50 4.96 -7.69 -0.37
N SER A 51 4.28 -7.54 0.77
CA SER A 51 4.73 -8.13 2.02
C SER A 51 4.42 -9.62 2.13
N LEU A 52 3.49 -10.15 1.32
CA LEU A 52 3.14 -11.57 1.33
C LEU A 52 4.29 -12.42 0.80
N GLN A 53 4.76 -13.35 1.62
CA GLN A 53 5.77 -14.32 1.21
C GLN A 53 5.09 -15.59 0.68
N GLY A 54 5.03 -15.73 -0.64
CA GLY A 54 4.52 -16.93 -1.29
C GLY A 54 4.77 -16.93 -2.79
N ASP A 55 5.01 -18.12 -3.34
CA ASP A 55 5.25 -18.30 -4.79
C ASP A 55 3.93 -18.46 -5.55
N ILE A 56 2.91 -19.06 -4.91
CA ILE A 56 1.62 -19.38 -5.51
C ILE A 56 0.51 -19.01 -4.53
N PHE A 57 -0.49 -18.28 -5.03
CA PHE A 57 -1.67 -17.88 -4.26
C PHE A 57 -2.92 -18.57 -4.79
N LEU A 58 -3.71 -19.13 -3.87
CA LEU A 58 -5.01 -19.74 -4.16
C LEU A 58 -6.10 -18.80 -3.64
N ILE A 59 -6.94 -18.31 -4.53
CA ILE A 59 -8.07 -17.44 -4.19
C ILE A 59 -9.38 -18.08 -4.62
N SER A 60 -10.45 -17.81 -3.86
CA SER A 60 -11.78 -18.24 -4.27
C SER A 60 -12.20 -17.48 -5.53
N PRO A 61 -12.76 -18.14 -6.56
CA PRO A 61 -13.26 -17.48 -7.77
C PRO A 61 -14.44 -16.53 -7.49
N GLN A 62 -15.06 -16.63 -6.31
CA GLN A 62 -16.11 -15.71 -5.88
C GLN A 62 -15.56 -14.41 -5.27
N SER A 63 -14.24 -14.30 -5.10
CA SER A 63 -13.60 -13.09 -4.58
C SER A 63 -13.51 -12.05 -5.67
N GLN A 64 -14.32 -11.00 -5.58
CA GLN A 64 -14.38 -9.94 -6.60
C GLN A 64 -13.37 -8.83 -6.35
N ALA A 65 -12.92 -8.65 -5.10
CA ALA A 65 -11.95 -7.63 -4.73
C ALA A 65 -11.12 -8.11 -3.52
N THR A 66 -9.91 -7.55 -3.34
CA THR A 66 -9.07 -7.80 -2.16
C THR A 66 -9.79 -7.47 -0.85
N ILE A 67 -10.68 -6.47 -0.88
CA ILE A 67 -11.50 -6.06 0.26
C ILE A 67 -12.72 -6.96 0.51
N ALA A 68 -13.03 -7.87 -0.41
CA ALA A 68 -14.20 -8.72 -0.38
C ALA A 68 -13.82 -10.15 -0.79
N MET A 69 -12.77 -10.68 -0.16
CA MET A 69 -12.35 -12.06 -0.40
C MET A 69 -13.34 -13.03 0.22
N LYS A 70 -13.69 -14.07 -0.54
CA LYS A 70 -14.54 -15.14 -0.06
C LYS A 70 -13.69 -16.31 0.39
N SER A 71 -14.03 -16.87 1.54
CA SER A 71 -13.40 -18.08 2.03
C SER A 71 -13.68 -19.25 1.08
N PHE A 72 -12.76 -20.22 1.07
CA PHE A 72 -12.92 -21.48 0.37
C PHE A 72 -12.58 -22.64 1.31
N PRO A 73 -13.04 -23.86 1.04
CA PRO A 73 -12.79 -25.00 1.92
C PRO A 73 -11.29 -25.28 2.07
N SER A 74 -10.79 -25.37 3.31
CA SER A 74 -9.37 -25.63 3.61
C SER A 74 -8.85 -26.91 2.95
N ARG A 75 -9.74 -27.88 2.68
CA ARG A 75 -9.42 -29.10 1.91
C ARG A 75 -8.73 -28.80 0.58
N ARG A 76 -9.12 -27.74 -0.14
CA ARG A 76 -8.49 -27.35 -1.42
C ARG A 76 -7.04 -26.91 -1.22
N LEU A 77 -6.75 -26.23 -0.11
CA LEU A 77 -5.38 -25.86 0.25
C LEU A 77 -4.55 -27.12 0.54
N TYR A 78 -5.08 -28.04 1.36
CA TYR A 78 -4.40 -29.31 1.67
C TYR A 78 -4.19 -30.22 0.47
N GLN A 79 -5.10 -30.23 -0.51
CA GLN A 79 -4.88 -30.98 -1.76
C GLN A 79 -3.65 -30.50 -2.52
N SER A 80 -3.27 -29.24 -2.37
CA SER A 80 -2.09 -28.67 -3.04
C SER A 80 -0.78 -29.30 -2.54
N ILE A 81 -0.72 -29.74 -1.28
CA ILE A 81 0.49 -30.40 -0.74
C ILE A 81 0.73 -31.79 -1.33
N ALA A 82 -0.27 -32.38 -1.99
CA ALA A 82 -0.15 -33.69 -2.62
C ALA A 82 0.67 -33.66 -3.93
N PHE A 83 1.01 -32.47 -4.44
CA PHE A 83 1.89 -32.32 -5.59
C PHE A 83 3.34 -32.23 -5.13
N ASP A 84 4.24 -33.04 -5.73
CA ASP A 84 5.66 -33.12 -5.36
C ASP A 84 6.41 -31.77 -5.40
N GLY A 85 5.94 -30.80 -6.19
CA GLY A 85 6.51 -29.46 -6.28
C GLY A 85 6.14 -28.51 -5.13
N VAL A 86 5.22 -28.88 -4.24
CA VAL A 86 4.71 -28.00 -3.19
C VAL A 86 5.38 -28.32 -1.85
N LYS A 87 6.32 -27.45 -1.44
CA LYS A 87 7.08 -27.61 -0.18
C LYS A 87 6.26 -27.36 1.08
N SER A 88 5.37 -26.37 1.05
CA SER A 88 4.58 -25.94 2.21
C SER A 88 3.33 -25.20 1.79
N ILE A 89 2.29 -25.30 2.61
CA ILE A 89 1.04 -24.55 2.48
C ILE A 89 0.83 -23.65 3.69
N ARG A 90 0.23 -22.47 3.46
CA ARG A 90 -0.05 -21.47 4.48
C ARG A 90 -1.47 -20.93 4.27
N GLY A 91 -2.29 -20.99 5.32
CA GLY A 91 -3.64 -20.45 5.30
C GLY A 91 -3.62 -19.00 5.74
N ILE A 92 -4.21 -18.12 4.94
CA ILE A 92 -4.41 -16.70 5.27
C ILE A 92 -5.91 -16.44 5.28
N TYR A 93 -6.39 -15.88 6.37
CA TYR A 93 -7.78 -15.46 6.53
C TYR A 93 -7.79 -13.94 6.55
N MET A 94 -8.66 -13.33 5.75
CA MET A 94 -8.80 -11.88 5.69
C MET A 94 -10.27 -11.54 5.75
N ASP A 95 -10.63 -10.65 6.67
CA ASP A 95 -12.00 -10.15 6.81
C ASP A 95 -11.99 -8.75 7.42
N TYR A 96 -13.10 -8.04 7.32
CA TYR A 96 -13.28 -6.76 8.00
C TYR A 96 -14.08 -6.97 9.29
N ALA A 97 -13.54 -6.46 10.39
CA ALA A 97 -14.23 -6.48 11.68
C ALA A 97 -14.42 -5.06 12.21
N LEU A 98 -15.56 -4.82 12.85
CA LEU A 98 -15.78 -3.59 13.60
C LEU A 98 -14.94 -3.65 14.89
N TRP A 99 -13.93 -2.81 14.99
CA TRP A 99 -13.12 -2.66 16.20
C TRP A 99 -13.52 -1.39 16.94
N LYS A 100 -13.78 -1.52 18.24
CA LYS A 100 -14.09 -0.39 19.11
C LYS A 100 -12.84 0.00 19.89
N ASN A 101 -12.41 1.24 19.75
CA ASN A 101 -11.28 1.75 20.49
C ASN A 101 -11.62 1.82 21.99
N PRO A 102 -10.84 1.19 22.89
CA PRO A 102 -11.13 1.18 24.32
C PRO A 102 -10.95 2.55 24.99
N GLN A 103 -10.14 3.45 24.43
CA GLN A 103 -9.87 4.78 24.99
C GLN A 103 -10.90 5.83 24.52
N THR A 104 -11.23 5.83 23.23
CA THR A 104 -12.12 6.86 22.63
C THR A 104 -13.56 6.38 22.46
N SER A 105 -13.83 5.08 22.65
CA SER A 105 -15.11 4.42 22.36
C SER A 105 -15.58 4.50 20.90
N GLU A 106 -14.77 5.04 19.98
CA GLU A 106 -15.10 5.09 18.57
C GLU A 106 -15.05 3.69 17.94
N SER A 107 -16.01 3.39 17.08
CA SER A 107 -16.02 2.15 16.29
C SER A 107 -15.49 2.42 14.89
N ARG A 108 -14.54 1.61 14.45
CA ARG A 108 -13.93 1.68 13.11
C ARG A 108 -13.91 0.29 12.51
N ASN A 109 -14.23 0.21 11.22
CA ASN A 109 -14.06 -1.03 10.49
C ASN A 109 -12.57 -1.20 10.19
N VAL A 110 -11.98 -2.31 10.61
CA VAL A 110 -10.55 -2.60 10.41
C VAL A 110 -10.39 -3.89 9.62
N LEU A 111 -9.38 -3.93 8.76
CA LEU A 111 -8.97 -5.16 8.10
C LEU A 111 -8.28 -6.06 9.12
N VAL A 112 -8.84 -7.24 9.34
CA VAL A 112 -8.29 -8.28 10.21
C VAL A 112 -7.70 -9.38 9.35
N ILE A 113 -6.47 -9.76 9.67
CA ILE A 113 -5.73 -10.81 8.96
C ILE A 113 -5.34 -11.87 9.98
N GLY A 114 -5.87 -13.08 9.78
CA GLY A 114 -5.53 -14.26 10.57
C GLY A 114 -4.56 -15.15 9.82
N PHE A 115 -3.48 -15.55 10.48
CA PHE A 115 -2.51 -16.52 9.99
C PHE A 115 -1.92 -17.29 11.18
N ASN A 116 -1.22 -18.38 10.91
CA ASN A 116 -0.51 -19.12 11.95
C ASN A 116 0.78 -18.37 12.34
N PRO A 117 0.98 -17.97 13.61
CA PRO A 117 2.16 -17.20 14.03
C PRO A 117 3.49 -17.97 13.93
N THR A 118 3.46 -19.30 13.81
CA THR A 118 4.68 -20.07 13.52
C THR A 118 5.11 -19.99 12.07
N ASP A 119 4.23 -19.52 11.19
CA ASP A 119 4.47 -19.41 9.78
C ASP A 119 4.87 -17.97 9.41
N ASN A 120 6.02 -17.80 8.77
CA ASN A 120 6.45 -16.50 8.28
C ASN A 120 5.73 -16.18 6.96
N VAL A 121 4.53 -15.62 7.05
CA VAL A 121 3.66 -15.31 5.89
C VAL A 121 3.83 -13.86 5.41
N PHE A 122 4.23 -12.96 6.31
CA PHE A 122 4.34 -11.52 6.03
C PHE A 122 5.74 -11.00 6.35
N ASN A 123 6.37 -10.32 5.40
CA ASN A 123 7.58 -9.55 5.61
C ASN A 123 7.27 -8.13 6.10
N LEU A 124 6.59 -8.02 7.24
CA LEU A 124 6.26 -6.73 7.86
C LEU A 124 7.02 -6.61 9.18
N SER A 125 7.77 -5.52 9.35
CA SER A 125 8.50 -5.24 10.59
C SER A 125 7.59 -5.27 11.83
N GLY A 126 6.35 -4.77 11.68
CA GLY A 126 5.34 -4.81 12.75
C GLY A 126 4.89 -6.22 13.16
N VAL A 127 4.93 -7.20 12.25
CA VAL A 127 4.62 -8.60 12.57
C VAL A 127 5.78 -9.21 13.32
N THR A 128 7.00 -9.11 12.79
CA THR A 128 8.22 -9.68 13.40
C THR A 128 8.44 -9.20 14.84
N SER A 129 8.19 -7.91 15.10
CA SER A 129 8.35 -7.33 16.45
C SER A 129 7.28 -7.77 17.45
N ASN A 130 6.11 -8.24 16.99
CA ASN A 130 4.98 -8.62 17.86
C ASN A 130 4.72 -10.13 17.85
N LEU A 131 5.58 -10.94 17.22
CA LEU A 131 5.43 -12.40 17.13
C LEU A 131 5.24 -13.07 18.49
N ASP A 132 5.89 -12.58 19.54
CA ASP A 132 5.80 -13.15 20.89
C ASP A 132 4.49 -12.78 21.62
N THR A 133 3.80 -11.72 21.20
CA THR A 133 2.50 -11.30 21.75
C THR A 133 1.32 -12.03 21.08
N ILE A 134 1.53 -12.55 19.87
CA ILE A 134 0.50 -13.21 19.05
C ILE A 134 0.61 -14.74 19.02
N LYS A 135 1.62 -15.32 19.69
CA LYS A 135 1.73 -16.75 19.99
C LYS A 135 0.89 -17.12 21.21
#